data_AF-A0A7Z7IXT7-F1
#
_entry.id   AF-A0A7Z7IXT7-F1
#
_cell.length_a   1.000
_cell.length_b   1.000
_cell.length_c   1.000
_cell.angle_alpha   90.00
_cell.angle_beta   90.00
_cell.angle_gamma   90.00
#
_symmetry.space_group_name_H-M   'P 1'
#
loop_
_entity.id
_entity.type
_entity.pdbx_description
1 polymer ?
#
loop_
_entity_poly.entity_id
_entity_poly.type
_entity_poly.pdbx_seq_one_letter_code
_entity_poly.pdbx_strand_id
1 'polypeptide(L)'
;MGGETAVLEKARRSYDAGDYRWVAEVAKHVVFANPDSREGRALLADALEQMGYQSEAGTWRNAMLMGALELRDGVPKGGATTAFTRCVAGNDGWHAV
;
A
#
# COMPACT_ATOMS: atom_id res chain seq x y z
N MET A 1 16.67 4.12 17.63
CA MET A 1 15.25 4.03 18.05
C MET A 1 15.10 2.77 18.88
N GLY A 2 14.59 2.86 20.12
CA GLY A 2 14.69 1.82 21.17
C GLY A 2 13.83 0.57 20.96
N GLY A 3 14.00 -0.12 19.84
CA GLY A 3 13.23 -1.31 19.47
C GLY A 3 11.87 -0.99 18.85
N GLU A 4 11.26 -2.00 18.24
CA GLU A 4 9.98 -1.92 17.53
C GLU A 4 8.87 -1.30 18.38
N THR A 5 8.72 -1.74 19.62
CA THR A 5 7.67 -1.28 20.55
C THR A 5 7.77 0.22 20.84
N ALA A 6 8.95 0.74 21.14
CA ALA A 6 9.13 2.16 21.45
C ALA A 6 8.87 3.07 20.23
N VAL A 7 9.03 2.52 19.02
CA VAL A 7 8.73 3.21 17.78
C VAL A 7 7.22 3.22 17.52
N LEU A 8 6.55 2.09 17.74
CA LEU A 8 5.09 1.97 17.62
C LEU A 8 4.36 2.87 18.63
N GLU A 9 4.82 2.94 19.88
CA GLU A 9 4.23 3.85 20.87
C GLU A 9 4.30 5.32 20.45
N LYS A 10 5.46 5.75 19.92
CA LYS A 10 5.62 7.12 19.42
C LYS A 10 4.76 7.38 18.20
N ALA A 11 4.71 6.42 17.28
CA ALA A 11 3.88 6.49 16.10
C ALA A 11 2.39 6.57 16.47
N ARG A 12 1.94 5.87 17.52
CA ARG A 12 0.56 5.98 18.04
C ARG A 12 0.25 7.39 18.55
N ARG A 13 1.16 8.00 19.31
CA ARG A 13 0.99 9.38 19.79
C ARG A 13 0.93 10.40 18.64
N SER A 14 1.77 10.22 17.62
CA SER A 14 1.73 11.05 16.40
C SER A 14 0.46 10.81 15.59
N TYR A 15 -0.09 9.59 15.61
CA TYR A 15 -1.38 9.29 14.99
C TYR A 15 -2.52 10.06 15.67
N ASP A 16 -2.55 10.05 17.00
CA ASP A 16 -3.56 10.78 17.78
C ASP A 16 -3.44 12.30 17.62
N ALA A 17 -2.23 12.80 17.33
CA ALA A 17 -1.97 14.21 17.00
C ALA A 17 -2.38 14.60 15.57
N GLY A 18 -2.73 13.62 14.71
CA GLY A 18 -3.07 13.85 13.30
C GLY A 18 -1.89 13.91 12.34
N ASP A 19 -0.68 13.59 12.80
CA ASP A 19 0.56 13.61 12.00
C ASP A 19 0.72 12.34 11.14
N TYR A 20 -0.30 12.00 10.35
CA TYR A 20 -0.36 10.74 9.59
C TYR A 20 0.83 10.52 8.65
N ARG A 21 1.38 11.61 8.08
CA ARG A 21 2.57 11.55 7.22
C ARG A 21 3.79 11.04 7.98
N TRP A 22 3.97 11.48 9.22
CA TRP A 22 5.10 11.04 10.02
C TRP A 22 4.91 9.59 10.47
N VAL A 23 3.69 9.23 10.90
CA VAL A 23 3.34 7.85 11.23
C VAL A 23 3.64 6.90 10.09
N ALA A 24 3.31 7.28 8.85
CA ALA A 24 3.56 6.46 7.67
C ALA A 24 5.06 6.18 7.44
N GLU A 25 5.93 7.18 7.58
CA GLU A 25 7.38 6.98 7.44
C GLU A 25 7.95 6.07 8.54
N VAL A 26 7.55 6.29 9.79
CA VAL A 26 7.99 5.49 10.93
C VAL A 26 7.52 4.04 10.81
N ALA A 27 6.23 3.84 10.58
CA ALA A 27 5.63 2.52 10.53
C ALA A 27 6.12 1.75 9.30
N LYS A 28 6.40 2.44 8.18
CA LYS A 28 7.11 1.84 7.04
C LYS A 28 8.45 1.25 7.47
N HIS A 29 9.30 1.99 8.19
CA HIS A 29 10.57 1.43 8.65
C HIS A 29 10.41 0.20 9.55
N VAL A 30 9.37 0.17 10.39
CA VAL A 30 9.04 -1.00 11.22
C VAL A 30 8.63 -2.19 10.37
N VAL A 31 7.71 -2.02 9.42
CA VAL A 31 7.24 -3.11 8.54
C VAL A 31 8.37 -3.62 7.63
N PHE A 32 9.25 -2.75 7.16
CA PHE A 32 10.42 -3.15 6.39
C PHE A 32 11.45 -3.92 7.23
N ALA A 33 11.59 -3.60 8.52
CA ALA A 33 12.48 -4.33 9.42
C ALA A 33 11.88 -5.67 9.88
N ASN A 34 10.57 -5.71 10.10
CA ASN A 34 9.82 -6.88 10.54
C ASN A 34 8.47 -6.98 9.77
N PRO A 35 8.43 -7.73 8.65
CA PRO A 35 7.22 -7.82 7.81
C PRO A 35 6.08 -8.61 8.46
N ASP A 36 6.37 -9.40 9.50
CA ASP A 36 5.39 -10.19 10.25
C ASP A 36 4.78 -9.41 11.43
N SER A 37 5.23 -8.17 11.66
CA SER A 37 4.66 -7.28 12.67
C SER A 37 3.21 -6.91 12.32
N ARG A 38 2.25 -7.55 13.00
CA ARG A 38 0.83 -7.24 12.85
C ARG A 38 0.50 -5.82 13.29
N GLU A 39 1.12 -5.35 14.36
CA GLU A 39 0.85 -4.03 14.93
C GLU A 39 1.42 -2.92 14.05
N GLY A 40 2.64 -3.07 13.54
CA GLY A 40 3.24 -2.11 12.60
C GLY A 40 2.47 -2.02 11.29
N ARG A 41 2.02 -3.16 10.76
CA ARG A 41 1.18 -3.21 9.55
C ARG A 41 -0.18 -2.57 9.76
N ALA A 42 -0.83 -2.83 10.91
CA ALA A 42 -2.12 -2.22 11.24
C ALA A 42 -1.99 -0.69 11.34
N LEU A 43 -0.99 -0.19 12.07
CA LEU A 43 -0.78 1.25 12.24
C LEU A 43 -0.44 1.96 10.93
N LEU A 44 0.36 1.33 10.07
CA LEU A 44 0.66 1.85 8.73
C LEU A 44 -0.59 1.88 7.84
N ALA A 45 -1.40 0.82 7.87
CA ALA A 45 -2.65 0.76 7.12
C ALA A 45 -3.62 1.86 7.56
N ASP A 46 -3.78 2.06 8.86
CA ASP A 46 -4.65 3.10 9.41
C ASP A 46 -4.18 4.51 9.04
N ALA A 47 -2.87 4.76 9.02
CA ALA A 47 -2.31 6.05 8.61
C ALA A 47 -2.50 6.31 7.11
N LEU A 48 -2.30 5.30 6.26
CA LEU A 48 -2.54 5.39 4.82
C LEU A 48 -4.02 5.63 4.52
N GLU A 49 -4.93 4.98 5.24
CA GLU A 49 -6.37 5.16 5.10
C GLU A 49 -6.79 6.61 5.40
N GLN A 50 -6.29 7.19 6.49
CA GLN A 50 -6.56 8.58 6.84
C GLN A 50 -6.01 9.59 5.82
N MET A 51 -4.82 9.34 5.26
CA MET A 51 -4.28 10.19 4.20
C MET A 51 -5.05 10.03 2.89
N GLY A 52 -5.53 8.82 2.59
CA GLY A 52 -6.35 8.54 1.42
C GLY A 52 -7.71 9.26 1.48
N TYR A 53 -8.32 9.35 2.66
CA TYR A 53 -9.56 10.11 2.86
C TYR A 53 -9.39 11.62 2.71
N GLN A 54 -8.21 12.15 3.06
CA GLN A 54 -7.90 13.57 2.91
C GLN A 54 -7.38 13.94 1.51
N SER A 55 -7.15 12.96 0.64
CA SER A 55 -6.59 13.22 -0.69
C SER A 55 -7.66 13.63 -1.68
N GLU A 56 -7.50 14.82 -2.28
CA GLU A 56 -8.34 15.29 -3.38
C GLU A 56 -8.01 14.59 -4.71
N ALA A 57 -6.78 14.11 -4.86
CA ALA A 57 -6.33 13.42 -6.06
C ALA A 57 -6.70 11.94 -6.03
N GLY A 58 -7.57 11.52 -6.96
CA GLY A 58 -8.04 10.13 -7.04
C GLY A 58 -6.92 9.09 -7.18
N THR A 59 -5.82 9.44 -7.85
CA THR A 59 -4.63 8.56 -7.96
C THR A 59 -3.95 8.31 -6.62
N TRP A 60 -3.81 9.36 -5.81
CA TRP A 60 -3.20 9.28 -4.48
C TRP A 60 -4.09 8.52 -3.51
N ARG A 61 -5.40 8.81 -3.53
CA ARG A 61 -6.39 8.04 -2.78
C ARG A 61 -6.32 6.55 -3.12
N ASN A 62 -6.34 6.19 -4.40
CA ASN A 62 -6.31 4.80 -4.82
C ASN A 62 -5.02 4.10 -4.37
N ALA A 63 -3.86 4.76 -4.52
CA ALA A 63 -2.59 4.20 -4.08
C ALA A 63 -2.53 3.95 -2.56
N MET A 64 -3.01 4.92 -1.77
CA MET A 64 -2.99 4.81 -0.30
C MET A 64 -3.98 3.73 0.20
N LEU A 65 -5.19 3.69 -0.36
CA LEU A 65 -6.19 2.67 0.02
C LEU A 65 -5.79 1.26 -0.42
N MET A 66 -5.17 1.12 -1.60
CA MET A 66 -4.60 -0.16 -2.04
C MET A 66 -3.44 -0.59 -1.13
N GLY A 67 -2.54 0.32 -0.76
CA GLY A 67 -1.48 0.03 0.20
C GLY A 67 -2.02 -0.42 1.56
N ALA A 68 -3.07 0.23 2.06
CA ALA A 68 -3.73 -0.18 3.32
C ALA A 68 -4.36 -1.58 3.23
N LEU A 69 -4.99 -1.91 2.10
CA LEU A 69 -5.57 -3.23 1.85
C LEU A 69 -4.50 -4.32 1.85
N GLU A 70 -3.40 -4.12 1.13
CA GLU A 70 -2.29 -5.09 1.06
C GLU A 70 -1.63 -5.33 2.41
N LEU A 71 -1.53 -4.28 3.24
CA LEU A 71 -0.99 -4.40 4.60
C LEU A 71 -1.90 -5.21 5.53
N ARG A 72 -3.23 -5.21 5.32
CA ARG A 72 -4.19 -5.97 6.13
C ARG A 72 -4.35 -7.40 5.64
N ASP A 73 -4.64 -7.57 4.35
CA ASP A 73 -5.07 -8.85 3.79
C ASP A 73 -3.98 -9.56 2.97
N GLY A 74 -2.84 -8.89 2.74
CA GLY A 74 -1.79 -9.35 1.86
C GLY A 74 -2.06 -8.99 0.39
N VAL A 75 -1.07 -9.25 -0.47
CA VAL A 75 -1.17 -8.93 -1.90
C VAL A 75 -2.26 -9.79 -2.55
N PRO A 76 -3.30 -9.18 -3.17
CA PRO A 76 -4.33 -9.93 -3.88
C PRO A 76 -3.71 -10.73 -5.04
N LYS A 77 -3.98 -12.03 -5.10
CA LYS A 77 -3.42 -12.95 -6.11
C LYS A 77 -3.90 -12.70 -7.56
N GLY A 78 -4.70 -11.66 -7.80
CA GLY A 78 -5.37 -11.38 -9.08
C GLY A 78 -4.92 -10.11 -9.82
N GLY A 79 -3.86 -9.43 -9.37
CA GLY A 79 -3.56 -8.03 -9.77
C GLY A 79 -3.03 -7.78 -11.18
N ALA A 80 -2.81 -8.79 -12.01
CA ALA A 80 -2.33 -8.60 -13.39
C ALA A 80 -2.98 -9.59 -14.35
N THR A 81 -4.26 -9.40 -14.66
CA THR A 81 -4.81 -10.01 -15.88
C THR A 81 -4.20 -9.29 -17.07
N THR A 82 -3.22 -9.92 -17.72
CA THR A 82 -2.70 -9.51 -19.03
C THR A 82 -3.77 -9.74 -20.10
N ALA A 83 -4.86 -8.97 -20.06
CA ALA A 83 -5.89 -9.01 -21.09
C ALA A 83 -5.50 -8.07 -22.23
N PHE A 84 -4.59 -8.54 -23.09
CA PHE A 84 -4.66 -8.20 -24.51
C PHE A 84 -4.03 -9.31 -25.36
N THR A 85 -4.52 -10.54 -25.20
CA THR A 85 -4.18 -11.68 -26.07
C THR A 85 -4.32 -11.35 -27.57
N ARG A 86 -5.17 -10.36 -27.92
CA ARG A 86 -5.35 -9.89 -29.29
C ARG A 86 -4.15 -9.14 -29.89
N CYS A 87 -3.22 -8.58 -29.10
CA CYS A 87 -2.00 -7.95 -29.65
C CYS A 87 -0.87 -8.95 -29.90
N VAL A 88 -0.86 -10.08 -29.18
CA VAL A 88 0.16 -11.13 -29.35
C VAL A 88 -0.22 -12.12 -30.47
N ALA A 89 -1.51 -12.26 -30.78
CA ALA A 89 -2.01 -13.22 -31.77
C ALA A 89 -2.25 -12.65 -33.19
N GLY A 90 -1.67 -11.50 -33.54
CA GLY A 90 -1.97 -10.81 -34.80
C GLY A 90 -0.76 -10.61 -35.72
N ASN A 91 -0.20 -11.66 -36.31
CA ASN A 91 0.72 -11.55 -37.46
C ASN A 91 0.58 -12.64 -38.55
N ASP A 92 -0.44 -13.48 -38.54
CA ASP A 92 -0.53 -14.60 -39.50
C ASP A 92 -1.62 -14.40 -40.57
N GLY A 93 -1.49 -13.41 -41.46
CA GLY A 93 -2.53 -13.28 -42.50
C GLY A 93 -2.43 -12.26 -43.63
N TRP A 94 -1.27 -11.69 -43.98
CA TRP A 94 -1.14 -10.87 -45.19
C TRP A 94 -0.88 -11.71 -46.47
N HIS A 95 -1.68 -12.75 -46.70
CA HIS A 95 -1.69 -13.46 -47.98
C HIS A 95 -3.11 -13.58 -48.56
N ALA A 96 -3.24 -13.03 -49.77
CA ALA A 96 -4.33 -13.18 -50.74
C ALA A 96 -5.69 -12.56 -50.39
N VAL A 97 -5.98 -11.39 -50.97
CA VAL A 97 -6.81 -11.20 -52.19
C VAL A 97 -6.43 -9.87 -52.83
#